data_AF-A0A4R9GHN7-F1
#
_entry.id   AF-A0A4R9GHN7-F1
#
_cell.length_a   1.000
_cell.length_b   1.000
_cell.length_c   1.000
_cell.angle_alpha   90.00
_cell.angle_beta   90.00
_cell.angle_gamma   90.00
#
_symmetry.space_group_name_H-M   'P 1'
#
loop_
_entity.id
_entity.type
_entity.pdbx_description
1 polymer ?
#
loop_
_entity_poly.entity_id
_entity_poly.type
_entity_poly.pdbx_seq_one_letter_code
_entity_poly.pdbx_strand_id
1 'polypeptide(L)' 'MNSSDFNQIDLNSLMRPRKVCVCNQVSEEEILNSIRRGNDTLGKLMQDTRCCTGCGTCRGAVSKLLAQTLAARTE' A
#
# COMPACT_ATOMS: atom_id res chain seq x y z
N MET A 1 4.50 20.73 27.77
CA MET A 1 4.05 20.32 26.41
C MET A 1 3.48 21.56 25.75
N ASN A 2 4.10 22.07 24.68
CA ASN A 2 3.60 23.25 23.97
C ASN A 2 2.92 22.82 22.67
N SER A 3 1.75 23.38 22.39
CA SER A 3 0.79 22.94 21.38
C SER A 3 1.18 23.27 19.94
N SER A 4 2.43 23.69 19.70
CA SER A 4 2.86 24.40 18.49
C SER A 4 3.84 23.63 17.58
N ASP A 5 4.14 22.36 17.88
CA ASP A 5 5.02 21.54 17.02
C ASP A 5 4.29 20.78 15.90
N PHE A 6 2.97 20.88 15.82
CA PHE A 6 2.20 20.30 14.71
C PHE A 6 2.33 21.19 13.47
N ASN A 7 3.45 21.05 12.76
CA ASN A 7 3.64 21.68 11.46
C ASN A 7 2.55 21.24 10.47
N GLN A 8 2.04 22.17 9.66
CA GLN A 8 1.03 21.93 8.62
C GLN A 8 1.37 20.76 7.67
N ILE A 9 2.67 20.47 7.50
CA ILE A 9 3.21 19.36 6.71
C ILE A 9 2.81 18.00 7.31
N ASP A 10 2.76 17.91 8.63
CA ASP A 10 2.46 16.67 9.36
C ASP A 10 0.96 16.32 9.28
N LEU A 11 0.09 17.32 9.42
CA LEU A 11 -1.35 17.16 9.19
C LEU A 11 -1.68 16.73 7.76
N ASN A 12 -0.97 17.27 6.76
CA ASN A 12 -1.17 16.90 5.36
C ASN A 12 -0.76 15.45 5.07
N SER A 13 0.13 14.87 5.88
CA SER A 13 0.56 13.48 5.75
C SER A 13 -0.44 12.50 6.39
N LEU A 14 -1.14 12.94 7.45
CA LEU A 14 -2.25 12.20 8.06
C LEU A 14 -3.49 12.12 7.15
N MET A 15 -3.77 13.18 6.37
CA MET A 15 -4.93 13.22 5.47
C MET A 15 -4.71 12.49 4.13
N ARG A 16 -3.48 12.13 3.75
CA ARG A 16 -3.20 11.50 2.45
C ARG A 16 -2.91 10.00 2.63
N PRO A 17 -3.70 9.11 2.00
CA PRO A 17 -3.42 7.68 2.08
C PRO A 17 -2.07 7.39 1.43
N ARG A 18 -1.23 6.62 2.13
CA ARG A 18 0.11 6.25 1.67
C ARG A 18 0.04 5.54 0.32
N LYS A 19 0.53 6.20 -0.73
CA LYS A 19 0.59 5.63 -2.09
C LYS A 19 1.82 4.74 -2.24
N VAL A 20 1.58 3.46 -2.52
CA VAL A 20 2.63 2.44 -2.73
C VAL A 20 3.04 2.44 -4.20
N CYS A 21 2.09 2.55 -5.12
CA CYS A 21 2.35 2.67 -6.55
C CYS A 21 1.95 4.06 -7.02
N VAL A 22 2.93 4.92 -7.32
CA VAL A 22 2.67 6.27 -7.80
C VAL A 22 2.15 6.25 -9.25
N CYS A 23 2.68 5.39 -10.13
CA CYS A 23 2.23 5.35 -11.53
C CYS A 23 0.73 5.13 -11.70
N ASN A 24 0.17 4.23 -10.89
CA ASN A 24 -1.25 3.85 -10.95
C ASN A 24 -2.03 4.36 -9.73
N GLN A 25 -1.44 5.28 -8.96
CA GLN A 25 -2.07 5.90 -7.78
C GLN A 25 -2.64 4.90 -6.76
N VAL A 26 -2.02 3.72 -6.62
CA VAL A 26 -2.49 2.65 -5.74
C VAL A 26 -2.01 2.89 -4.31
N SER A 27 -2.94 2.90 -3.36
CA SER A 27 -2.63 3.02 -1.94
C SER A 27 -2.26 1.68 -1.30
N GLU A 28 -1.61 1.74 -0.13
CA GLU A 28 -1.40 0.56 0.70
C GLU A 28 -2.72 -0.12 1.07
N GLU A 29 -3.72 0.67 1.45
CA GLU A 29 -5.03 0.16 1.85
C GLU A 29 -5.71 -0.60 0.71
N GLU A 30 -5.65 -0.09 -0.53
CA GLU A 30 -6.15 -0.79 -1.72
C GLU A 30 -5.45 -2.16 -1.92
N ILE A 31 -4.13 -2.21 -1.73
CA ILE A 31 -3.37 -3.47 -1.81
C ILE A 31 -3.84 -4.45 -0.72
N LEU A 32 -3.93 -3.99 0.54
CA LEU A 32 -4.39 -4.83 1.65
C LEU A 32 -5.82 -5.33 1.42
N ASN A 33 -6.72 -4.48 0.94
CA ASN A 33 -8.10 -4.83 0.62
C ASN A 33 -8.17 -5.83 -0.54
N SER A 34 -7.34 -5.67 -1.57
CA SER A 34 -7.22 -6.62 -2.67
C SER A 34 -6.75 -7.99 -2.17
N ILE A 35 -5.74 -8.03 -1.29
CA ILE A 35 -5.28 -9.26 -0.64
C ILE A 35 -6.45 -9.87 0.15
N ARG A 36 -7.17 -9.09 0.98
CA ARG A 36 -8.39 -9.48 1.74
C ARG A 36 -9.47 -10.13 0.87
N ARG A 37 -9.62 -9.71 -0.38
CA ARG A 37 -10.57 -10.32 -1.34
C ARG A 37 -10.13 -11.69 -1.88
N GLY A 38 -8.90 -12.13 -1.59
CA GLY A 38 -8.37 -13.44 -2.01
C GLY A 38 -7.24 -13.36 -3.04
N ASN A 39 -6.72 -12.16 -3.33
CA ASN A 39 -5.56 -11.99 -4.21
C ASN A 39 -4.27 -12.32 -3.45
N ASP A 40 -3.97 -13.62 -3.39
CA ASP A 40 -2.86 -14.24 -2.67
C ASP A 40 -1.55 -14.33 -3.46
N THR A 41 -1.53 -13.86 -4.71
CA THR A 41 -0.34 -13.85 -5.55
C THR A 41 -0.11 -12.48 -6.18
N LEU A 42 1.15 -12.16 -6.45
CA LEU A 42 1.51 -10.89 -7.11
C LEU A 42 0.77 -10.73 -8.45
N GLY A 43 0.61 -11.80 -9.22
CA GLY A 43 -0.11 -11.76 -10.50
C GLY A 43 -1.58 -11.36 -10.33
N LYS A 44 -2.32 -11.99 -9.42
CA LYS A 44 -3.72 -11.63 -9.12
C LYS A 44 -3.83 -10.19 -8.61
N LEU A 45 -2.91 -9.80 -7.71
CA LEU A 45 -2.86 -8.45 -7.16
C LEU A 45 -2.61 -7.39 -8.26
N MET A 46 -1.70 -7.67 -9.19
CA MET A 46 -1.41 -6.80 -10.33
C MET A 46 -2.59 -6.71 -11.30
N GLN A 47 -3.35 -7.78 -11.51
CA GLN A 47 -4.55 -7.74 -12.35
C GLN A 47 -5.67 -6.90 -11.72
N ASP A 48 -5.89 -7.02 -10.41
CA ASP A 48 -6.94 -6.30 -9.70
C ASP A 48 -6.60 -4.81 -9.49
N THR A 49 -5.40 -4.51 -9.01
CA THR A 49 -5.00 -3.14 -8.61
C THR A 49 -4.21 -2.39 -9.68
N ARG A 50 -3.76 -3.07 -10.74
CA ARG A 50 -2.78 -2.56 -11.72
C ARG A 50 -1.44 -2.14 -11.13
N CYS A 51 -1.16 -2.39 -9.85
CA CYS A 51 0.15 -2.05 -9.29
C CYS A 51 1.29 -2.76 -10.06
N CYS A 52 2.50 -2.19 -10.06
CA CYS A 52 3.69 -2.76 -10.74
C CYS A 52 3.63 -2.90 -12.28
N THR A 53 2.57 -2.43 -12.96
CA THR A 53 2.45 -2.47 -14.44
C THR A 53 3.09 -1.26 -15.15
N GLY A 54 3.46 -0.22 -14.40
CA GLY A 54 4.16 0.97 -14.91
C GLY A 54 5.69 0.85 -14.80
N CYS A 55 6.31 1.65 -13.93
CA CYS A 55 7.77 1.68 -13.77
C CYS A 55 8.36 0.53 -12.92
N GLY A 56 7.54 -0.19 -12.15
CA GLY A 56 7.96 -1.35 -11.35
C GLY A 56 8.73 -1.05 -10.05
N THR A 57 9.05 0.21 -9.72
CA THR A 57 9.80 0.55 -8.49
C THR A 57 9.12 0.12 -7.19
N CYS A 58 7.78 0.03 -7.20
CA CYS A 58 6.99 -0.40 -6.05
C CYS A 58 7.04 -1.92 -5.80
N ARG A 59 7.59 -2.73 -6.72
CA ARG A 59 7.47 -4.20 -6.69
C ARG A 59 8.02 -4.85 -5.41
N GLY A 60 9.12 -4.34 -4.87
CA GLY A 60 9.69 -4.81 -3.62
C GLY A 60 8.76 -4.55 -2.42
N ALA A 61 8.23 -3.33 -2.33
CA ALA A 61 7.29 -2.94 -1.26
C ALA A 61 5.98 -3.75 -1.34
N VAL A 62 5.44 -3.92 -2.55
CA VAL A 62 4.21 -4.71 -2.78
C VAL A 62 4.41 -6.18 -2.41
N SER A 63 5.55 -6.78 -2.79
CA SER A 63 5.85 -8.18 -2.46
C SER A 63 5.98 -8.40 -0.96
N LYS A 64 6.59 -7.44 -0.24
CA LYS A 64 6.69 -7.46 1.23
C LYS A 64 5.32 -7.38 1.89
N LEU A 65 4.46 -6.44 1.45
CA LEU A 65 3.09 -6.31 1.96
C LEU A 65 2.27 -7.59 1.75
N LEU A 66 2.39 -8.19 0.56
CA LEU A 66 1.73 -9.46 0.24
C LEU A 66 2.16 -10.58 1.20
N ALA A 67 3.47 -10.78 1.36
CA ALA A 67 4.02 -11.81 2.24
C ALA A 67 3.59 -11.61 3.70
N GLN A 68 3.69 -10.37 4.21
CA GLN A 68 3.30 -10.04 5.58
C GLN A 68 1.80 -10.25 5.82
N THR A 69 0.96 -9.82 4.89
CA THR A 69 -0.50 -9.94 5.02
C THR A 69 -0.96 -11.39 4.95
N LEU A 70 -0.29 -12.23 4.14
CA LEU A 70 -0.60 -13.66 4.06
C LEU A 70 -0.11 -14.42 5.30
N ALA A 71 1.08 -14.09 5.81
CA ALA A 71 1.56 -14.65 7.07
C ALA A 71 0.64 -14.29 8.25
N ALA A 72 0.11 -13.07 8.27
CA ALA A 72 -0.82 -12.62 9.32
C ALA A 72 -2.21 -13.28 9.29
N ARG A 73 -2.51 -14.12 8.29
CA ARG A 73 -3.75 -14.90 8.23
C ARG A 73 -3.62 -16.29 8.82
N THR A 74 -2.38 -16.77 8.97
CA THR A 74 -2.10 -18.14 9.39
C THR A 74 -2.01 -18.31 10.90
N GLU A 75 -2.39 -17.28 11.66
CA GLU A 75 -2.46 -17.20 13.12
C GLU A 75 -3.89 -16.89 13.59
#